data_AF-A0A496VJ43-F1
#
_entry.id   AF-A0A496VJ43-F1
#
_cell.length_a   1.000
_cell.length_b   1.000
_cell.length_c   1.000
_cell.angle_alpha   90.00
_cell.angle_beta   90.00
_cell.angle_gamma   90.00
#
_symmetry.space_group_name_H-M   'P 1'
#
loop_
_entity.id
_entity.type
_entity.pdbx_description
1 polymer ?
#
loop_
_entity_poly.entity_id
_entity_poly.type
_entity_poly.pdbx_seq_one_letter_code
_entity_poly.pdbx_strand_id
1 'polypeptide(L)'
;MDTTGYEQVLRKEGFEIPACVIALLQEFGGLRIVHPHAKVPGETDDFIFEVVKATFFTRNGWVKGNYSHRVGKKLCRVGEASNAHMILAMSSDGEVFGGFDDFLCYIGSSGDDAIEALCSGRDVREIPQLGQAGGWLLD
;
A
#
# COMPACT_ATOMS: atom_id res chain seq x y z
N MET A 1 -5.62 -13.41 14.21
CA MET A 1 -4.39 -14.14 13.82
C MET A 1 -3.22 -13.66 14.68
N ASP A 2 -2.19 -14.48 14.92
CA ASP A 2 -0.95 -14.02 15.57
C ASP A 2 -0.15 -13.12 14.61
N THR A 3 0.21 -11.91 15.06
CA THR A 3 0.97 -10.91 14.28
C THR A 3 2.44 -10.82 14.64
N THR A 4 2.93 -11.63 15.58
CA THR A 4 4.29 -11.53 16.12
C THR A 4 5.35 -11.57 15.02
N GLY A 5 5.20 -12.47 14.03
CA GLY A 5 6.13 -12.57 12.90
C GLY A 5 6.14 -11.32 12.01
N TYR A 6 4.97 -10.73 11.77
CA TYR A 6 4.84 -9.50 11.01
C TYR A 6 5.47 -8.31 11.71
N GLU A 7 5.22 -8.17 13.00
CA GLU A 7 5.77 -7.09 13.80
C GLU A 7 7.30 -7.16 13.87
N GLN A 8 7.86 -8.36 14.04
CA GLN A 8 9.31 -8.54 14.03
C GLN A 8 9.93 -8.10 12.71
N VAL A 9 9.33 -8.47 11.57
CA VAL A 9 9.81 -8.07 10.24
C VAL A 9 9.71 -6.55 10.09
N LEU A 10 8.56 -5.95 10.37
CA LEU A 10 8.36 -4.50 10.23
C LEU A 10 9.33 -3.70 11.12
N ARG A 11 9.55 -4.13 12.37
CA ARG A 11 10.52 -3.49 13.28
C ARG A 11 11.96 -3.63 12.80
N LYS A 12 12.34 -4.82 12.31
CA LYS A 12 13.68 -5.05 11.74
C LYS A 12 13.93 -4.14 10.54
N GLU A 13 12.90 -3.87 9.76
CA GLU A 13 12.92 -2.95 8.61
C GLU A 13 12.79 -1.47 9.02
N GLY A 14 12.69 -1.16 10.31
CA GLY A 14 12.66 0.20 10.83
C GLY A 14 11.33 0.92 10.62
N PHE A 15 10.22 0.19 10.49
CA PHE A 15 8.89 0.79 10.50
C PHE A 15 8.41 1.06 11.92
N GLU A 16 7.74 2.20 12.09
CA GLU A 16 6.76 2.37 13.17
C GLU A 16 5.50 1.58 12.78
N ILE A 17 4.93 0.83 13.71
CA ILE A 17 3.78 -0.03 13.46
C ILE A 17 2.55 0.58 14.15
N PRO A 18 1.65 1.24 13.40
CA PRO A 18 0.40 1.73 13.94
C PRO A 18 -0.50 0.60 14.45
N ALA A 19 -1.35 0.89 15.44
CA ALA A 19 -2.32 -0.08 15.94
C ALA A 19 -3.29 -0.58 14.86
N CYS A 20 -3.68 0.27 13.91
CA CYS A 20 -4.55 -0.11 12.79
C CYS A 20 -3.87 -1.10 11.82
N VAL A 21 -2.55 -1.06 11.69
CA VAL A 21 -1.79 -2.06 10.91
C VAL A 21 -1.82 -3.42 11.60
N ILE A 22 -1.65 -3.44 12.93
CA ILE A 22 -1.76 -4.67 13.72
C ILE A 22 -3.17 -5.23 13.57
N ALA A 23 -4.21 -4.40 13.72
CA ALA A 23 -5.60 -4.82 13.57
C ALA A 23 -5.87 -5.43 12.17
N LEU A 24 -5.45 -4.73 11.10
CA LEU A 24 -5.56 -5.23 9.73
C LEU A 24 -4.89 -6.59 9.54
N LEU A 25 -3.66 -6.74 10.02
CA LEU A 25 -2.90 -7.99 9.88
C LEU A 25 -3.43 -9.10 10.81
N GLN A 26 -4.03 -8.77 11.95
CA GLN A 26 -4.71 -9.73 12.81
C GLN A 26 -5.94 -10.32 12.13
N GLU A 27 -6.65 -9.52 11.34
CA GLU A 27 -7.90 -9.91 10.69
C GLU A 27 -7.68 -10.55 9.31
N PHE A 28 -6.86 -9.92 8.47
CA PHE A 28 -6.67 -10.29 7.06
C PHE A 28 -5.24 -10.70 6.70
N GLY A 29 -4.32 -10.73 7.67
CA GLY A 29 -2.94 -11.11 7.42
C GLY A 29 -2.83 -12.48 6.75
N GLY A 30 -2.01 -12.58 5.71
CA GLY A 30 -1.80 -13.81 4.95
C GLY A 30 -2.97 -14.22 4.04
N LEU A 31 -4.11 -13.53 4.09
CA LEU A 31 -5.22 -13.77 3.18
C LEU A 31 -4.88 -13.20 1.80
N ARG A 32 -4.76 -14.09 0.81
CA ARG A 32 -4.70 -13.68 -0.60
C ARG A 32 -6.11 -13.69 -1.18
N ILE A 33 -6.49 -12.58 -1.81
CA ILE A 33 -7.74 -12.45 -2.54
C ILE A 33 -7.41 -12.35 -4.03
N VAL A 34 -8.06 -13.19 -4.82
CA VAL A 34 -7.99 -13.17 -6.29
C VAL A 34 -9.36 -12.75 -6.80
N HIS A 35 -9.39 -11.74 -7.67
CA HIS A 35 -10.62 -11.17 -8.21
C HIS A 35 -10.50 -10.92 -9.72
N PRO A 36 -11.60 -10.75 -10.46
CA PRO A 36 -11.53 -10.36 -11.87
C PRO A 36 -10.77 -9.03 -12.06
N HIS A 37 -9.96 -8.94 -13.12
CA HIS A 37 -9.24 -7.72 -13.45
C HIS A 37 -10.23 -6.68 -13.98
N ALA A 38 -10.34 -5.54 -13.30
CA ALA A 38 -11.37 -4.54 -13.58
C ALA A 38 -11.31 -3.95 -15.00
N LYS A 39 -10.12 -3.93 -15.62
CA LYS A 39 -9.88 -3.29 -16.93
C LYS A 39 -9.58 -4.25 -18.07
N VAL A 40 -9.39 -5.54 -17.79
CA VAL A 40 -8.93 -6.52 -18.79
C VAL A 40 -9.86 -7.73 -18.73
N PRO A 41 -10.85 -7.83 -19.63
CA PRO A 41 -11.81 -8.91 -19.62
C PRO A 41 -11.13 -10.29 -19.71
N GLY A 42 -11.54 -11.21 -18.84
CA GLY A 42 -11.02 -12.58 -18.80
C GLY A 42 -9.75 -12.77 -17.98
N GLU A 43 -9.11 -11.69 -17.53
CA GLU A 43 -7.95 -11.74 -16.64
C GLU A 43 -8.35 -11.60 -15.17
N THR A 44 -7.45 -11.98 -14.26
CA THR A 44 -7.60 -11.81 -12.81
C THR A 44 -6.53 -10.86 -12.27
N ASP A 45 -6.85 -10.22 -11.15
CA ASP A 45 -5.90 -9.50 -10.33
C ASP A 45 -5.92 -10.04 -8.88
N ASP A 46 -4.91 -9.70 -8.10
CA ASP A 46 -4.80 -10.15 -6.72
C ASP A 46 -4.22 -9.11 -5.76
N PHE A 47 -4.45 -9.36 -4.48
CA PHE A 47 -3.74 -8.71 -3.40
C PHE A 47 -3.60 -9.63 -2.19
N ILE A 48 -2.62 -9.33 -1.34
CA ILE A 48 -2.35 -10.04 -0.09
C ILE A 48 -1.80 -9.09 0.97
N PHE A 49 -2.36 -9.14 2.18
CA PHE A 49 -1.79 -8.44 3.34
C PHE A 49 -0.68 -9.29 3.96
N GLU A 50 0.50 -9.22 3.35
CA GLU A 50 1.69 -9.98 3.77
C GLU A 50 2.93 -9.09 3.75
N VAL A 51 3.59 -8.98 4.91
CA VAL A 51 4.78 -8.12 5.11
C VAL A 51 6.09 -8.92 5.07
N VAL A 52 6.04 -10.25 5.13
CA VAL A 52 7.19 -11.17 5.22
C VAL A 52 7.80 -11.49 3.84
N LYS A 53 7.20 -11.04 2.73
CA LYS A 53 7.71 -11.37 1.39
C LYS A 53 9.05 -10.71 1.07
N ALA A 54 9.99 -11.55 0.62
CA ALA A 54 11.38 -11.21 0.36
C ALA A 54 11.61 -10.28 -0.84
N THR A 55 10.76 -10.36 -1.86
CA THR A 55 10.87 -9.65 -3.14
C THR A 55 10.77 -8.12 -3.04
N PHE A 56 10.22 -7.61 -1.94
CA PHE A 56 9.99 -6.18 -1.74
C PHE A 56 10.82 -5.55 -0.61
N PHE A 57 11.69 -6.30 0.08
CA PHE A 57 12.55 -5.73 1.12
C PHE A 57 13.37 -4.53 0.61
N THR A 58 13.82 -4.59 -0.64
CA THR A 58 14.59 -3.52 -1.29
C THR A 58 13.78 -2.25 -1.56
N ARG A 59 12.45 -2.29 -1.46
CA ARG A 59 11.56 -1.15 -1.73
C ARG A 59 10.99 -0.50 -0.46
N ASN A 60 11.35 -0.97 0.74
CA ASN A 60 10.94 -0.33 2.00
C ASN A 60 11.41 1.14 2.11
N GLY A 61 12.50 1.51 1.42
CA GLY A 61 12.96 2.89 1.30
C GLY A 61 11.96 3.82 0.61
N TRP A 62 11.18 3.32 -0.36
CA TRP A 62 10.12 4.09 -1.02
C TRP A 62 8.97 4.40 -0.06
N VAL A 63 8.50 3.40 0.68
CA VAL A 63 7.40 3.56 1.65
C VAL A 63 7.80 4.55 2.75
N LYS A 64 8.95 4.34 3.40
CA LYS A 64 9.42 5.19 4.51
C LYS A 64 9.87 6.59 4.05
N GLY A 65 10.38 6.69 2.82
CA GLY A 65 10.89 7.93 2.25
C GLY A 65 9.85 8.61 1.36
N ASN A 66 9.94 8.34 0.05
CA ASN A 66 9.17 9.05 -0.98
C ASN A 66 7.66 9.08 -0.72
N TYR A 67 7.04 7.93 -0.42
CA TYR A 67 5.58 7.85 -0.25
C TYR A 67 5.13 8.53 1.03
N SER A 68 5.81 8.27 2.15
CA SER A 68 5.53 8.96 3.41
C SER A 68 5.68 10.49 3.27
N HIS A 69 6.70 10.94 2.53
CA HIS A 69 6.91 12.36 2.25
C HIS A 69 5.77 12.96 1.41
N ARG A 70 5.33 12.29 0.34
CA ARG A 70 4.22 12.75 -0.53
C ARG A 70 2.88 12.85 0.20
N VAL A 71 2.62 11.93 1.11
CA VAL A 71 1.39 11.92 1.92
C VAL A 71 1.48 12.88 3.12
N GLY A 72 2.69 13.27 3.51
CA GLY A 72 2.92 14.05 4.74
C GLY A 72 2.68 13.23 6.02
N LYS A 73 2.69 11.90 5.93
CA LYS A 73 2.43 10.96 7.04
C LYS A 73 3.43 9.82 6.98
N LYS A 74 3.79 9.26 8.13
CA LYS A 74 4.55 8.01 8.16
C LYS A 74 3.65 6.87 7.67
N LEU A 75 4.14 6.10 6.71
CA LEU A 75 3.47 4.92 6.19
C LEU A 75 4.17 3.65 6.65
N CYS A 76 3.37 2.63 6.93
CA CYS A 76 3.82 1.30 7.27
C CYS A 76 3.35 0.32 6.20
N ARG A 77 4.24 -0.55 5.73
CA ARG A 77 3.89 -1.55 4.72
C ARG A 77 2.88 -2.55 5.31
N VAL A 78 1.86 -2.90 4.53
CA VAL A 78 0.83 -3.87 4.94
C VAL A 78 0.66 -5.03 3.97
N GLY A 79 1.17 -4.93 2.74
CA GLY A 79 1.01 -5.99 1.76
C GLY A 79 1.45 -5.62 0.36
N GLU A 80 0.87 -6.32 -0.62
CA GLU A 80 1.04 -6.08 -2.04
C GLU A 80 -0.26 -6.35 -2.81
N ALA A 81 -0.38 -5.71 -3.97
CA ALA A 81 -1.49 -5.86 -4.91
C ALA A 81 -0.96 -5.90 -6.36
N SER A 82 -1.85 -6.09 -7.32
CA SER A 82 -1.53 -6.06 -8.74
C SER A 82 -0.50 -7.11 -9.13
N ASN A 83 -0.74 -8.39 -8.81
CA ASN A 83 0.19 -9.51 -9.06
C ASN A 83 1.58 -9.27 -8.47
N ALA A 84 1.63 -8.75 -7.25
CA ALA A 84 2.85 -8.38 -6.54
C ALA A 84 3.69 -7.33 -7.30
N HIS A 85 3.06 -6.42 -8.05
CA HIS A 85 3.72 -5.25 -8.62
C HIS A 85 3.54 -4.02 -7.73
N MET A 86 2.43 -3.89 -7.01
CA MET A 86 2.12 -2.72 -6.19
C MET A 86 2.34 -3.01 -4.70
N ILE A 87 2.99 -2.09 -3.99
CA ILE A 87 3.13 -2.14 -2.53
C ILE A 87 1.90 -1.51 -1.90
N LEU A 88 1.31 -2.18 -0.91
CA LEU A 88 0.28 -1.61 -0.06
C LEU A 88 0.91 -1.07 1.23
N ALA A 89 0.55 0.16 1.60
CA ALA A 89 0.99 0.80 2.82
C ALA A 89 -0.17 1.53 3.50
N MET A 90 -0.11 1.64 4.84
CA MET A 90 -1.16 2.24 5.66
C MET A 90 -0.55 3.32 6.57
N SER A 91 -1.27 4.42 6.74
CA SER A 91 -0.93 5.46 7.70
C SER A 91 -1.45 5.13 9.11
N SER A 92 -1.07 5.91 10.12
CA SER A 92 -1.60 5.77 11.48
C SER A 92 -3.08 6.09 11.62
N ASP A 93 -3.65 6.82 10.66
CA ASP A 93 -5.08 7.18 10.64
C ASP A 93 -5.94 6.12 9.95
N GLY A 94 -5.31 5.05 9.46
CA GLY A 94 -5.95 3.93 8.79
C GLY A 94 -6.09 4.05 7.28
N GLU A 95 -5.72 5.19 6.69
CA GLU A 95 -5.71 5.36 5.23
C GLU A 95 -4.72 4.41 4.55
N VAL A 96 -5.14 3.82 3.44
CA VAL A 96 -4.38 2.82 2.66
C VAL A 96 -3.98 3.41 1.31
N PHE A 97 -2.74 3.15 0.92
CA PHE A 97 -2.10 3.66 -0.29
C PHE A 97 -1.46 2.52 -1.08
N GLY A 98 -1.45 2.66 -2.41
CA GLY A 98 -0.80 1.77 -3.35
C GLY A 98 0.35 2.46 -4.06
N GLY A 99 1.55 1.86 -4.04
CA GLY A 99 2.74 2.43 -4.66
C GLY A 99 3.46 1.48 -5.61
N PHE A 100 3.91 1.99 -6.75
CA PHE A 100 4.78 1.29 -7.68
C PHE A 100 5.78 2.27 -8.27
N ASP A 101 7.06 2.10 -7.94
CA ASP A 101 8.12 3.05 -8.27
C ASP A 101 7.72 4.50 -7.92
N ASP A 102 7.58 5.40 -8.89
CA ASP A 102 7.19 6.79 -8.67
C ASP A 102 5.67 7.04 -8.68
N PHE A 103 4.87 6.03 -9.01
CA PHE A 103 3.42 6.06 -8.87
C PHE A 103 3.01 5.85 -7.41
N LEU A 104 2.02 6.63 -6.96
CA LEU A 104 1.40 6.49 -5.63
C LEU A 104 -0.06 6.90 -5.74
N CYS A 105 -0.97 6.09 -5.20
CA CYS A 105 -2.39 6.41 -5.16
C CYS A 105 -2.99 6.19 -3.77
N TYR A 106 -4.07 6.91 -3.50
CA TYR A 106 -4.96 6.67 -2.36
C TYR A 106 -5.96 5.58 -2.74
N ILE A 107 -6.02 4.51 -1.95
CA ILE A 107 -6.89 3.36 -2.19
C ILE A 107 -8.17 3.46 -1.35
N GLY A 108 -8.04 3.75 -0.05
CA GLY A 108 -9.19 3.78 0.85
C GLY A 108 -8.88 4.37 2.22
N SER A 109 -9.95 4.65 2.97
CA SER A 109 -9.90 5.26 4.29
C SER A 109 -9.64 4.28 5.44
N SER A 110 -9.77 2.99 5.16
CA SER A 110 -9.55 1.87 6.09
C SER A 110 -9.10 0.62 5.33
N GLY A 111 -8.76 -0.44 6.06
CA GLY A 111 -8.53 -1.77 5.49
C GLY A 111 -9.69 -2.27 4.65
N ASP A 112 -10.90 -2.24 5.21
CA ASP A 112 -12.12 -2.73 4.56
C ASP A 112 -12.47 -1.93 3.31
N ASP A 113 -12.39 -0.59 3.39
CA ASP A 113 -12.64 0.28 2.25
C ASP A 113 -11.60 0.05 1.13
N ALA A 114 -10.36 -0.26 1.50
CA ALA A 114 -9.32 -0.62 0.52
C ALA A 114 -9.58 -1.97 -0.14
N ILE A 115 -10.03 -2.97 0.61
CA ILE A 115 -10.44 -4.28 0.08
C ILE A 115 -11.57 -4.09 -0.94
N GLU A 116 -12.60 -3.32 -0.59
CA GLU A 116 -13.71 -3.00 -1.49
C GLU A 116 -13.25 -2.26 -2.74
N ALA A 117 -12.37 -1.27 -2.59
CA ALA A 117 -11.81 -0.52 -3.72
C ALA A 117 -11.01 -1.42 -4.68
N LEU A 118 -10.17 -2.32 -4.15
CA LEU A 118 -9.37 -3.26 -4.94
C LEU A 118 -10.28 -4.27 -5.69
N CYS A 119 -11.22 -4.88 -4.98
CA CYS A 119 -12.14 -5.88 -5.56
C CYS A 119 -13.08 -5.29 -6.61
N SER A 120 -13.59 -4.06 -6.38
CA SER A 120 -14.50 -3.39 -7.32
C SER A 120 -13.79 -2.72 -8.50
N GLY A 121 -12.47 -2.56 -8.43
CA GLY A 121 -11.72 -1.78 -9.42
C GLY A 121 -12.06 -0.29 -9.36
N ARG A 122 -12.37 0.23 -8.16
CA ARG A 122 -12.71 1.64 -7.95
C ARG A 122 -11.60 2.53 -8.50
N ASP A 123 -12.00 3.63 -9.14
CA ASP A 123 -11.04 4.66 -9.55
C ASP A 123 -10.33 5.24 -8.32
N VAL A 124 -9.00 5.18 -8.35
CA VAL A 124 -8.13 5.65 -7.27
C VAL A 124 -7.54 7.01 -7.60
N ARG A 125 -7.37 7.85 -6.57
CA ARG A 125 -6.77 9.17 -6.73
C ARG A 125 -5.25 9.07 -6.66
N GLU A 126 -4.56 9.43 -7.73
CA GLU A 126 -3.10 9.57 -7.71
C GLU A 126 -2.67 10.71 -6.79
N ILE A 127 -1.58 10.48 -6.04
CA ILE A 127 -0.94 11.46 -5.18
C ILE A 127 0.28 11.98 -5.94
N PRO A 128 0.36 13.28 -6.27
CA PRO A 128 1.44 13.78 -7.11
C PRO A 128 2.82 13.68 -6.44
N GLN A 129 3.88 13.77 -7.24
CA GLN A 129 5.22 13.99 -6.71
C GLN A 129 5.34 15.40 -6.13
N LEU A 130 6.02 15.54 -5.00
CA LEU A 130 6.33 16.85 -4.42
C LEU A 130 7.46 17.49 -5.25
N GLY A 131 7.15 18.57 -5.96
CA GLY A 131 8.08 19.27 -6.86
C GLY A 131 7.56 19.53 -8.27
N GLN A 132 6.37 19.06 -8.65
CA GLN A 132 5.66 19.58 -9.83
C GLN A 132 4.77 20.77 -9.45
N ALA A 133 5.41 21.85 -8.98
CA ALA A 133 4.78 23.16 -8.92
C ALA A 133 5.60 24.11 -9.81
N GLY A 134 5.01 24.49 -10.95
CA GLY A 134 5.50 25.57 -11.81
C GLY A 134 6.52 25.14 -12.85
N GLY A 135 6.07 24.99 -14.10
CA GLY A 135 6.99 24.64 -15.18
C GLY A 135 6.51 24.93 -16.58
N TRP A 136 5.61 25.90 -16.81
CA TRP A 136 5.51 26.64 -18.08
C TRP A 136 4.85 28.01 -17.84
N LEU A 137 5.64 28.94 -17.32
CA LEU A 137 5.57 30.35 -17.74
C LEU A 137 6.90 30.63 -18.42
N LEU A 138 6.89 30.64 -19.73
CA LEU A 138 7.87 31.32 -20.56
C LEU A 138 7.07 32.03 -21.65
N ASP A 139 6.99 33.35 -21.47
CA ASP A 139 6.87 34.46 -22.42
C ASP A 139 6.22 34.22 -23.80
#